data_AF-A0A812YC10-F1
#
_entry.id   AF-A0A812YC10-F1
#
_cell.length_a   1.000
_cell.length_b   1.000
_cell.length_c   1.000
_cell.angle_alpha   90.00
_cell.angle_beta   90.00
_cell.angle_gamma   90.00
#
_symmetry.space_group_name_H-M   'P 1'
#
loop_
_entity.id
_entity.type
_entity.pdbx_description
1 polymer ?
#
loop_
_entity_poly.entity_id
_entity_poly.type
_entity_poly.pdbx_seq_one_letter_code
_entity_poly.pdbx_strand_id
1 'polypeptide(L)'
;MPLELVFQNCCDQREEPGDDVTLHPSFSARHETCAQCTPSTFTNLPEGDEALVHPSLQGEVTGLTETDGEKPEILTMPSASSPDLTSFDALDATLMRGIPLRQTLRWGAHLWLSDPRSLSAGKKAKLWDASKPTKRYDKFISHTWETHGRWKHLSLLLRFGWPSMMIFWAVGAVIGSVFVLLEVLPLFTVFQLPLPALWPGVHGTSIPFGCWLMLLSLTGAIGGLLVFPYFPHFASDICFLDFVCVHQTDDRKMQQGIRSIGAFLASASELRVLWSAPYLQRLWCVFELAAYRKLNPNGKIVISRVMTEVAVLLTFVWVQLVVVGFWLARSGPYGGEPWRLVVVVVCAGLPTFASMSYAAVQTQDADEELRSQLTNFDVMNVKCSNEFDRQCIHDAITRWYGSLSAFNDYIQGPFCLEVLQLRRSRRGIDGHYLIFLLLPTSSYFLEGCLAVAMSGVPREVTISYFLAAVVCFNLIWMPSVVVLGAHLTQHGVRVGRFRIKPSFLESLMVFVLCLTLLTVGIGATVAAIANGIPGAILWNIVGLVFAAVTWMKCFRV
;
A
#
# COMPACT_ATOMS: atom_id res chain seq x y z
N MET A 1 -2.52 10.98 -21.28
CA MET A 1 -1.16 10.60 -20.87
C MET A 1 -0.97 9.13 -21.23
N PRO A 2 -0.18 8.79 -22.26
CA PRO A 2 -0.03 7.40 -22.65
C PRO A 2 0.95 6.70 -21.70
N LEU A 3 0.49 5.58 -21.15
CA LEU A 3 1.33 4.57 -20.50
C LEU A 3 2.08 3.80 -21.59
N GLU A 4 3.40 3.95 -21.66
CA GLU A 4 4.27 3.00 -22.35
C GLU A 4 5.42 2.56 -21.43
N LEU A 5 5.48 1.24 -21.25
CA LEU A 5 6.65 0.37 -21.10
C LEU A 5 7.91 0.93 -20.41
N VAL A 6 8.14 0.45 -19.19
CA VAL A 6 9.50 0.21 -18.67
C VAL A 6 9.59 -1.25 -18.22
N PHE A 7 10.06 -2.09 -19.13
CA PHE A 7 10.66 -3.39 -18.84
C PHE A 7 12.00 -3.40 -19.57
N GLN A 8 13.12 -3.21 -18.87
CA GLN A 8 14.30 -4.08 -18.97
C GLN A 8 15.50 -3.66 -18.11
N ASN A 9 16.21 -4.70 -17.68
CA ASN A 9 17.65 -4.78 -17.38
C ASN A 9 18.15 -4.47 -15.96
N CYS A 10 18.21 -5.53 -15.15
CA CYS A 10 19.40 -5.85 -14.35
C CYS A 10 19.72 -7.34 -14.58
N CYS A 11 20.61 -7.62 -15.54
CA CYS A 11 21.36 -8.88 -15.55
C CYS A 11 22.73 -8.59 -14.93
N ASP A 12 23.01 -9.29 -13.85
CA ASP A 12 24.27 -9.32 -13.12
C ASP A 12 25.43 -9.72 -14.04
N GLN A 13 26.49 -8.90 -14.06
CA GLN A 13 27.84 -9.39 -14.32
C GLN A 13 28.34 -10.02 -13.02
N ARG A 14 28.43 -11.36 -12.99
CA ARG A 14 29.30 -12.08 -12.05
C ARG A 14 30.61 -12.40 -12.77
N GLU A 15 31.69 -11.84 -12.26
CA GLU A 15 33.04 -12.40 -12.42
C GLU A 15 33.12 -13.67 -11.53
N GLU A 16 33.50 -14.80 -12.12
CA GLU A 16 34.00 -15.97 -11.38
C GLU A 16 35.49 -16.16 -11.71
N PRO A 17 36.30 -16.61 -10.73
CA PRO A 17 37.72 -16.90 -10.95
C PRO A 17 37.89 -18.26 -11.63
N GLY A 18 38.95 -18.35 -12.43
CA GLY A 18 39.27 -19.54 -13.21
C GLY A 18 39.75 -20.72 -12.37
N ASP A 19 39.65 -21.91 -12.98
CA ASP A 19 40.63 -22.98 -12.82
C ASP A 19 40.57 -23.93 -14.04
N ASP A 20 41.76 -24.42 -14.39
CA ASP A 20 42.17 -25.24 -15.54
C ASP A 20 41.37 -26.54 -15.76
N VAL A 21 41.00 -26.86 -17.01
CA VAL A 21 41.18 -28.18 -17.63
C VAL A 21 41.31 -28.06 -19.15
N THR A 22 42.41 -28.61 -19.68
CA THR A 22 42.82 -28.76 -21.08
C THR A 22 42.01 -29.81 -21.88
N LEU A 23 41.69 -29.54 -23.16
CA LEU A 23 42.14 -30.27 -24.39
C LEU A 23 41.20 -30.12 -25.63
N HIS A 24 41.72 -29.42 -26.66
CA HIS A 24 41.67 -29.73 -28.12
C HIS A 24 40.37 -29.59 -28.97
N PRO A 25 40.46 -29.43 -30.33
CA PRO A 25 40.50 -28.10 -30.96
C PRO A 25 39.47 -27.91 -32.12
N SER A 26 39.56 -26.72 -32.74
CA SER A 26 39.08 -26.33 -34.08
C SER A 26 37.65 -25.79 -34.19
N PHE A 27 37.53 -24.49 -34.48
CA PHE A 27 36.96 -23.97 -35.74
C PHE A 27 37.17 -22.45 -35.82
N SER A 28 37.62 -21.97 -36.97
CA SER A 28 37.86 -20.57 -37.30
C SER A 28 36.56 -19.83 -37.61
N ALA A 29 36.45 -18.54 -37.29
CA ALA A 29 36.11 -17.49 -38.27
C ALA A 29 36.04 -16.08 -37.67
N ARG A 30 36.78 -15.17 -38.35
CA ARG A 30 36.47 -13.77 -38.67
C ARG A 30 36.32 -12.74 -37.55
N HIS A 31 37.37 -11.93 -37.45
CA HIS A 31 37.32 -10.52 -37.06
C HIS A 31 36.58 -9.69 -38.13
N GLU A 32 35.54 -8.97 -37.72
CA GLU A 32 35.09 -7.75 -38.39
C GLU A 32 35.12 -6.60 -37.38
N THR A 33 35.94 -5.62 -37.71
CA THR A 33 36.01 -4.29 -37.09
C THR A 33 34.79 -3.48 -37.49
N CYS A 34 34.10 -2.84 -36.53
CA CYS A 34 33.23 -1.72 -36.83
C CYS A 34 33.45 -0.58 -35.84
N ALA A 35 33.55 0.61 -36.41
CA ALA A 35 34.01 1.85 -35.82
C ALA A 35 32.83 2.75 -35.42
N GLN A 36 33.16 3.73 -34.56
CA GLN A 36 32.57 5.07 -34.49
C GLN A 36 31.06 5.22 -34.25
N CYS A 37 30.71 5.68 -33.04
CA CYS A 37 29.52 6.50 -32.81
C CYS A 37 29.90 7.75 -31.99
N THR A 38 29.71 8.91 -32.62
CA THR A 38 29.74 10.27 -32.06
C THR A 38 28.46 10.58 -31.26
N PRO A 39 28.49 11.43 -30.22
CA PRO A 39 27.28 11.91 -29.58
C PRO A 39 26.77 13.20 -30.24
N SER A 40 25.53 13.17 -30.72
CA SER A 40 24.79 14.33 -31.21
C SER A 40 24.07 15.06 -30.08
N THR A 41 24.41 16.34 -29.96
CA THR A 41 23.63 17.52 -29.56
C THR A 41 22.15 17.30 -29.24
N PHE A 42 21.76 17.56 -27.99
CA PHE A 42 20.37 17.89 -27.65
C PHE A 42 20.26 19.37 -27.28
N THR A 43 19.32 20.01 -27.94
CA THR A 43 19.04 21.44 -28.00
C THR A 43 18.30 21.96 -26.78
N ASN A 44 18.61 23.22 -26.48
CA ASN A 44 18.01 24.10 -25.48
C ASN A 44 16.48 24.18 -25.56
N LEU A 45 15.83 24.23 -24.39
CA LEU A 45 14.49 24.79 -24.21
C LEU A 45 14.60 25.99 -23.24
N PRO A 46 13.83 27.07 -23.47
CA PRO A 46 14.03 28.36 -22.79
C PRO A 46 13.34 28.41 -21.42
N GLU A 47 14.03 29.01 -20.45
CA GLU A 47 13.43 29.55 -19.23
C GLU A 47 12.80 30.93 -19.54
N GLY A 48 11.50 31.04 -19.31
CA GLY A 48 10.73 32.27 -19.07
C GLY A 48 9.68 31.91 -18.00
N ASP A 49 9.25 32.74 -17.07
CA ASP A 49 9.27 34.20 -17.01
C ASP A 49 9.41 34.69 -15.56
N GLU A 50 10.00 35.88 -15.46
CA GLU A 50 9.93 36.81 -14.34
C GLU A 50 8.52 37.37 -14.14
N ALA A 51 8.10 37.50 -12.88
CA ALA A 51 7.12 38.48 -12.36
C ALA A 51 7.03 38.24 -10.84
N LEU A 52 7.07 39.19 -9.91
CA LEU A 52 6.89 40.63 -9.91
C LEU A 52 7.58 41.14 -8.62
N VAL A 53 8.52 42.06 -8.75
CA VAL A 53 9.13 42.79 -7.64
C VAL A 53 8.31 44.06 -7.40
N HIS A 54 7.81 44.25 -6.18
CA HIS A 54 7.33 45.55 -5.70
C HIS A 54 8.46 46.24 -4.91
N PRO A 55 8.76 47.52 -5.18
CA PRO A 55 9.78 48.28 -4.48
C PRO A 55 9.16 49.13 -3.37
N SER A 56 9.78 49.16 -2.19
CA SER A 56 9.91 50.38 -1.35
C SER A 56 10.43 50.00 0.03
N LEU A 57 11.66 50.40 0.34
CA LEU A 57 12.07 51.10 1.56
C LEU A 57 13.60 51.16 1.58
N GLN A 58 14.12 52.25 0.99
CA GLN A 58 15.46 52.74 1.29
C GLN A 58 15.42 53.32 2.70
N GLY A 59 16.11 52.67 3.62
CA GLY A 59 16.48 53.19 4.92
C GLY A 59 17.99 53.29 4.99
N GLU A 60 18.47 54.51 4.84
CA GLU A 60 19.84 54.97 4.99
C GLU A 60 20.31 54.75 6.45
N VAL A 61 21.39 53.97 6.66
CA VAL A 61 22.19 54.03 7.89
C VAL A 61 23.66 53.93 7.50
N THR A 62 24.31 55.09 7.53
CA THR A 62 25.74 55.33 7.53
C THR A 62 26.37 54.95 8.88
N GLY A 63 27.56 54.33 8.82
CA GLY A 63 28.62 54.50 9.81
C GLY A 63 28.74 53.39 10.85
N LEU A 64 29.94 52.80 10.91
CA LEU A 64 30.72 52.33 12.09
C LEU A 64 31.87 51.46 11.54
N THR A 65 33.04 52.07 11.32
CA THR A 65 34.25 52.02 12.18
C THR A 65 34.90 50.64 12.23
N GLU A 66 36.08 50.57 11.58
CA GLU A 66 37.11 49.57 11.80
C GLU A 66 37.50 49.54 13.29
N THR A 67 37.42 48.36 13.90
CA THR A 67 38.11 48.05 15.16
C THR A 67 38.83 46.73 15.00
N ASP A 68 40.16 46.85 14.96
CA ASP A 68 41.23 46.00 15.49
C ASP A 68 40.98 44.50 15.73
N GLY A 69 41.92 43.74 15.14
CA GLY A 69 42.06 42.29 15.26
C GLY A 69 42.12 41.77 16.69
N GLU A 70 41.10 40.99 17.04
CA GLU A 70 41.19 39.98 18.09
C GLU A 70 41.63 38.64 17.49
N LYS A 71 42.70 38.09 18.07
CA LYS A 71 43.18 36.72 17.80
C LYS A 71 42.04 35.73 18.06
N PRO A 72 41.80 34.74 17.18
CA PRO A 72 40.82 33.71 17.46
C PRO A 72 41.29 32.88 18.66
N GLU A 73 40.61 33.08 19.78
CA GLU A 73 40.71 32.21 20.94
C GLU A 73 40.21 30.84 20.52
N ILE A 74 41.13 29.88 20.38
CA ILE A 74 40.80 28.49 20.08
C ILE A 74 40.03 27.97 21.29
N LEU A 75 38.70 28.06 21.21
CA LEU A 75 37.78 27.49 22.16
C LEU A 75 37.98 25.97 22.12
N THR A 76 38.81 25.45 23.02
CA THR A 76 38.93 24.01 23.27
C THR A 76 37.55 23.52 23.70
N MET A 77 36.82 22.95 22.75
CA MET A 77 35.58 22.22 23.01
C MET A 77 35.86 21.22 24.14
N PRO A 78 35.13 21.27 25.26
CA PRO A 78 35.30 20.30 26.35
C PRO A 78 35.17 18.90 25.75
N SER A 79 36.06 17.98 26.16
CA SER A 79 36.03 16.59 25.70
C SER A 79 34.62 16.04 25.92
N ALA A 80 33.85 15.95 24.84
CA ALA A 80 32.46 15.58 24.90
C ALA A 80 32.39 14.13 25.37
N SER A 81 31.95 13.92 26.61
CA SER A 81 31.58 12.59 27.09
C SER A 81 30.59 11.98 26.09
N SER A 82 30.76 10.69 25.81
CA SER A 82 29.91 10.01 24.83
C SER A 82 28.44 10.18 25.24
N PRO A 83 27.58 10.62 24.32
CA PRO A 83 26.23 11.04 24.64
C PRO A 83 25.42 9.88 25.24
N ASP A 84 24.71 10.16 26.33
CA ASP A 84 23.86 9.17 26.98
C ASP A 84 22.48 9.07 26.32
N LEU A 85 22.34 8.20 25.31
CA LEU A 85 21.07 7.84 24.66
C LEU A 85 20.02 7.21 25.61
N THR A 86 20.34 7.08 26.90
CA THR A 86 19.58 6.34 27.92
C THR A 86 19.08 7.19 29.07
N SER A 87 19.48 8.47 29.10
CA SER A 87 18.98 9.47 30.04
C SER A 87 17.62 9.99 29.56
N PHE A 88 16.56 9.68 30.32
CA PHE A 88 15.18 10.08 30.02
C PHE A 88 14.68 11.27 30.84
N ASP A 89 15.47 11.69 31.84
CA ASP A 89 15.05 12.67 32.82
C ASP A 89 15.18 14.09 32.26
N ALA A 90 14.03 14.73 32.07
CA ALA A 90 13.85 16.11 31.61
C ALA A 90 14.30 16.38 30.17
N LEU A 91 13.81 15.59 29.21
CA LEU A 91 13.83 16.04 27.82
C LEU A 91 13.06 17.37 27.72
N ASP A 92 13.74 18.40 27.20
CA ASP A 92 13.13 19.71 26.98
C ASP A 92 11.86 19.49 26.13
N ALA A 93 10.70 19.88 26.68
CA ALA A 93 9.41 19.73 26.03
C ALA A 93 9.37 20.42 24.65
N THR A 94 10.31 21.33 24.37
CA THR A 94 10.46 21.97 23.06
C THR A 94 11.05 21.05 21.99
N LEU A 95 11.80 20.01 22.37
CA LEU A 95 12.44 19.05 21.45
C LEU A 95 11.47 17.98 20.95
N MET A 96 10.53 17.57 21.79
CA MET A 96 9.52 16.58 21.40
C MET A 96 8.49 17.25 20.49
N ARG A 97 8.57 16.95 19.20
CA ARG A 97 7.64 17.50 18.21
C ARG A 97 7.00 16.40 17.39
N GLY A 98 5.73 16.57 17.09
CA GLY A 98 4.95 15.65 16.29
C GLY A 98 4.23 16.37 15.15
N ILE A 99 3.90 15.63 14.11
CA ILE A 99 3.09 16.12 12.98
C ILE A 99 1.85 15.22 12.85
N PRO A 100 0.65 15.77 12.61
CA PRO A 100 -0.51 14.96 12.23
C PRO A 100 -0.18 14.09 11.02
N LEU A 101 -0.45 12.79 11.08
CA LEU A 101 -0.17 11.86 9.99
C LEU A 101 -0.80 12.34 8.68
N ARG A 102 -2.04 12.83 8.71
CA ARG A 102 -2.69 13.37 7.51
C ARG A 102 -1.97 14.55 6.89
N GLN A 103 -1.34 15.40 7.70
CA GLN A 103 -0.58 16.53 7.19
C GLN A 103 0.63 16.06 6.37
N THR A 104 1.21 14.90 6.71
CA THR A 104 2.27 14.27 5.90
C THR A 104 1.78 13.76 4.53
N LEU A 105 0.46 13.60 4.36
CA LEU A 105 -0.18 13.08 3.15
C LEU A 105 -0.76 14.19 2.25
N ARG A 106 -0.78 15.45 2.70
CA ARG A 106 -1.30 16.58 1.91
C ARG A 106 -0.41 16.90 0.72
N TRP A 107 -0.97 17.67 -0.23
CA TRP A 107 -0.24 18.24 -1.37
C TRP A 107 0.46 17.18 -2.23
N GLY A 108 -0.27 16.11 -2.55
CA GLY A 108 0.24 15.05 -3.43
C GLY A 108 1.51 14.38 -2.90
N ALA A 109 1.63 14.23 -1.58
CA ALA A 109 2.76 13.57 -0.95
C ALA A 109 4.09 14.30 -1.05
N HIS A 110 4.11 15.62 -1.26
CA HIS A 110 5.35 16.39 -1.45
C HIS A 110 6.45 16.04 -0.41
N LEU A 111 6.06 15.86 0.86
CA LEU A 111 6.96 15.46 1.94
C LEU A 111 7.59 14.08 1.72
N TRP A 112 6.82 13.09 1.26
CA TRP A 112 7.32 11.73 0.99
C TRP A 112 8.09 11.66 -0.33
N LEU A 113 7.73 12.46 -1.33
CA LEU A 113 8.36 12.44 -2.65
C LEU A 113 9.70 13.19 -2.69
N SER A 114 9.96 14.08 -1.73
CA SER A 114 11.21 14.83 -1.65
C SER A 114 12.32 13.97 -1.03
N ASP A 115 13.54 14.00 -1.58
CA ASP A 115 14.71 13.50 -0.86
C ASP A 115 15.09 14.55 0.22
N PRO A 116 15.03 14.20 1.51
CA PRO A 116 15.45 15.05 2.62
C PRO A 116 16.78 15.79 2.41
N ARG A 117 17.75 15.11 1.78
CA ARG A 117 19.11 15.60 1.60
C ARG A 117 19.19 16.70 0.55
N SER A 118 18.31 16.64 -0.44
CA SER A 118 18.26 17.60 -1.56
C SER A 118 17.52 18.91 -1.23
N LEU A 119 16.83 18.98 -0.09
CA LEU A 119 16.02 20.14 0.26
C LEU A 119 16.88 21.30 0.77
N SER A 120 16.61 22.51 0.24
CA SER A 120 17.17 23.77 0.73
C SER A 120 16.88 23.98 2.23
N ALA A 121 17.75 24.69 2.94
CA ALA A 121 17.58 25.00 4.37
C ALA A 121 16.21 25.65 4.68
N GLY A 122 15.73 26.58 3.84
CA GLY A 122 14.42 27.22 4.04
C GLY A 122 13.25 26.24 3.97
N LYS A 123 13.30 25.24 3.07
CA LYS A 123 12.27 24.18 2.99
C LYS A 123 12.34 23.25 4.20
N LYS A 124 13.55 22.90 4.65
CA LYS A 124 13.77 22.10 5.87
C LYS A 124 13.21 22.80 7.11
N ALA A 125 13.46 24.10 7.26
CA ALA A 125 12.89 24.92 8.35
C ALA A 125 11.35 24.95 8.30
N LYS A 126 10.77 25.18 7.12
CA LYS A 126 9.30 25.14 6.95
C LYS A 126 8.68 23.78 7.33
N LEU A 127 9.37 22.68 7.05
CA LEU A 127 8.92 21.33 7.45
C LEU A 127 9.00 21.15 8.97
N TRP A 128 10.08 21.60 9.60
CA TRP A 128 10.19 21.62 11.05
C TRP A 128 9.08 22.44 11.71
N ASP A 129 8.78 23.64 11.18
CA ASP A 129 7.72 24.52 11.67
C ASP A 129 6.31 23.91 11.51
N ALA A 130 6.16 22.97 10.58
CA ALA A 130 4.93 22.24 10.38
C ALA A 130 4.66 21.19 11.48
N SER A 131 5.69 20.72 12.18
CA SER A 131 5.53 19.92 13.41
C SER A 131 5.20 20.82 14.61
N LYS A 132 4.63 20.26 15.67
CA LYS A 132 4.25 20.99 16.88
C LYS A 132 4.81 20.30 18.12
N PRO A 133 5.18 21.05 19.17
CA PRO A 133 5.55 20.46 20.46
C PRO A 133 4.46 19.49 20.95
N THR A 134 4.87 18.31 21.40
CA THR A 134 3.98 17.26 21.90
C THR A 134 4.64 16.50 23.03
N LYS A 135 3.82 15.94 23.93
CA LYS A 135 4.31 15.06 25.01
C LYS A 135 4.22 13.57 24.64
N ARG A 136 3.48 13.23 23.58
CA ARG A 136 3.19 11.85 23.20
C ARG A 136 3.02 11.73 21.69
N TYR A 137 3.33 10.55 21.16
CA TYR A 137 3.00 10.18 19.78
C TYR A 137 1.97 9.07 19.76
N ASP A 138 0.98 9.19 18.89
CA ASP A 138 0.10 8.09 18.56
C ASP A 138 0.87 7.01 17.78
N LYS A 139 1.80 7.44 16.92
CA LYS A 139 2.62 6.55 16.08
C LYS A 139 4.04 7.07 15.93
N PHE A 140 5.02 6.20 16.03
CA PHE A 140 6.37 6.42 15.53
C PHE A 140 6.49 5.76 14.15
N ILE A 141 6.71 6.54 13.09
CA ILE A 141 6.80 6.00 11.72
C ILE A 141 8.25 5.67 11.40
N SER A 142 8.65 4.43 11.63
CA SER A 142 9.98 3.96 11.24
C SER A 142 9.97 3.46 9.79
N HIS A 143 10.97 3.88 9.02
CA HIS A 143 11.06 3.58 7.60
C HIS A 143 12.49 3.75 7.07
N THR A 144 12.75 3.24 5.86
CA THR A 144 14.01 3.50 5.15
C THR A 144 13.81 4.48 4.01
N TRP A 145 14.70 5.48 3.89
CA TRP A 145 14.70 6.45 2.78
C TRP A 145 15.07 5.82 1.42
N GLU A 146 15.69 4.63 1.41
CA GLU A 146 16.00 3.89 0.18
C GLU A 146 14.74 3.46 -0.58
N THR A 147 13.64 3.21 0.13
CA THR A 147 12.36 2.89 -0.50
C THR A 147 11.70 4.16 -1.00
N HIS A 148 11.38 4.19 -2.29
CA HIS A 148 10.78 5.35 -2.94
C HIS A 148 9.51 5.83 -2.20
N GLY A 149 9.45 7.12 -1.87
CA GLY A 149 8.42 7.65 -0.98
C GLY A 149 7.00 7.61 -1.55
N ARG A 150 6.83 7.59 -2.88
CA ARG A 150 5.53 7.37 -3.53
C ARG A 150 4.80 6.13 -3.01
N TRP A 151 5.53 5.06 -2.74
CA TRP A 151 4.95 3.81 -2.27
C TRP A 151 4.57 3.91 -0.79
N LYS A 152 5.39 4.58 0.04
CA LYS A 152 5.07 4.85 1.45
C LYS A 152 3.82 5.72 1.56
N HIS A 153 3.75 6.78 0.75
CA HIS A 153 2.58 7.65 0.69
C HIS A 153 1.33 6.86 0.30
N LEU A 154 1.40 6.09 -0.79
CA LEU A 154 0.25 5.31 -1.25
C LEU A 154 -0.20 4.29 -0.19
N SER A 155 0.75 3.61 0.45
CA SER A 155 0.49 2.68 1.55
C SER A 155 -0.23 3.36 2.71
N LEU A 156 0.28 4.51 3.18
CA LEU A 156 -0.35 5.29 4.25
C LEU A 156 -1.72 5.83 3.82
N LEU A 157 -1.84 6.35 2.60
CA LEU A 157 -3.08 6.95 2.09
C LEU A 157 -4.20 5.91 2.02
N LEU A 158 -3.95 4.74 1.43
CA LEU A 158 -4.93 3.66 1.37
C LEU A 158 -5.24 3.11 2.76
N ARG A 159 -4.21 2.90 3.59
CA ARG A 159 -4.37 2.32 4.92
C ARG A 159 -5.23 3.16 5.86
N PHE A 160 -5.10 4.48 5.80
CA PHE A 160 -5.82 5.38 6.71
C PHE A 160 -7.01 6.05 6.04
N GLY A 161 -7.01 6.18 4.72
CA GLY A 161 -8.05 6.84 3.93
C GLY A 161 -9.21 5.97 3.47
N TRP A 162 -9.14 4.64 3.65
CA TRP A 162 -10.23 3.74 3.25
C TRP A 162 -11.62 4.08 3.82
N PRO A 163 -11.77 4.57 5.08
CA PRO A 163 -13.12 4.90 5.59
C PRO A 163 -13.72 6.08 4.81
N SER A 164 -12.90 7.09 4.51
CA SER A 164 -13.30 8.23 3.70
C SER A 164 -13.70 7.81 2.29
N MET A 165 -12.88 6.97 1.67
CA MET A 165 -13.17 6.39 0.37
C MET A 165 -14.52 5.64 0.38
N MET A 166 -14.82 4.84 1.41
CA MET A 166 -16.11 4.14 1.52
C MET A 166 -17.29 5.09 1.71
N ILE A 167 -17.15 6.12 2.54
CA ILE A 167 -18.20 7.11 2.76
C ILE A 167 -18.52 7.82 1.43
N PHE A 168 -17.51 8.29 0.71
CA PHE A 168 -17.73 9.00 -0.55
C PHE A 168 -18.18 8.07 -1.68
N TRP A 169 -17.75 6.80 -1.68
CA TRP A 169 -18.31 5.77 -2.54
C TRP A 169 -19.84 5.65 -2.31
N ALA A 170 -20.26 5.53 -1.05
CA ALA A 170 -21.67 5.40 -0.70
C ALA A 170 -22.46 6.66 -1.07
N VAL A 171 -21.89 7.85 -0.84
CA VAL A 171 -22.49 9.12 -1.27
C VAL A 171 -22.64 9.16 -2.79
N GLY A 172 -21.63 8.76 -3.55
CA GLY A 172 -21.70 8.64 -5.01
C GLY A 172 -22.79 7.69 -5.48
N ALA A 173 -22.91 6.53 -4.84
CA ALA A 173 -23.96 5.55 -5.13
C ALA A 173 -25.37 6.12 -4.86
N VAL A 174 -25.55 6.83 -3.74
CA VAL A 174 -26.82 7.47 -3.37
C VAL A 174 -27.18 8.58 -4.35
N ILE A 175 -26.24 9.47 -4.68
CA ILE A 175 -26.46 10.54 -5.66
C ILE A 175 -26.85 9.95 -7.02
N GLY A 176 -26.12 8.94 -7.50
CA GLY A 176 -26.44 8.25 -8.75
C GLY A 176 -27.83 7.62 -8.73
N SER A 177 -28.17 6.93 -7.63
CA SER A 177 -29.50 6.33 -7.47
C SER A 177 -30.61 7.39 -7.50
N VAL A 178 -30.44 8.49 -6.78
CA VAL A 178 -31.40 9.59 -6.74
C VAL A 178 -31.57 10.22 -8.13
N PHE A 179 -30.49 10.50 -8.85
CA PHE A 179 -30.57 11.10 -10.18
C PHE A 179 -31.19 10.18 -11.22
N VAL A 180 -30.97 8.87 -11.12
CA VAL A 180 -31.65 7.88 -11.96
C VAL A 180 -33.15 7.80 -11.61
N LEU A 181 -33.51 7.76 -10.32
CA LEU A 181 -34.91 7.74 -9.87
C LEU A 181 -35.69 9.00 -10.24
N LEU A 182 -35.02 10.15 -10.29
CA LEU A 182 -35.58 11.42 -10.74
C LEU A 182 -35.55 11.60 -12.26
N GLU A 183 -35.13 10.57 -13.02
CA GLU A 183 -35.01 10.57 -14.48
C GLU A 183 -34.08 11.66 -15.04
N VAL A 184 -33.19 12.21 -14.20
CA VAL A 184 -32.15 13.17 -14.60
C VAL A 184 -31.03 12.46 -15.38
N LEU A 185 -30.68 11.24 -14.96
CA LEU A 185 -29.69 10.40 -15.63
C LEU A 185 -30.40 9.28 -16.40
N PRO A 186 -30.24 9.20 -17.73
CA PRO A 186 -30.97 8.23 -18.55
C PRO A 186 -30.39 6.82 -18.41
N LEU A 187 -31.27 5.82 -18.43
CA LEU A 187 -30.89 4.42 -18.61
C LEU A 187 -30.80 4.13 -20.11
N PHE A 188 -29.57 4.10 -20.64
CA PHE A 188 -29.31 4.13 -22.08
C PHE A 188 -29.00 2.75 -22.69
N THR A 189 -28.90 1.70 -21.87
CA THR A 189 -28.76 0.32 -22.35
C THR A 189 -29.91 -0.54 -21.85
N VAL A 190 -30.09 -1.71 -22.47
CA VAL A 190 -31.10 -2.68 -22.10
C VAL A 190 -30.39 -4.01 -21.90
N PHE A 191 -30.76 -4.73 -20.84
CA PHE A 191 -30.36 -6.12 -20.67
C PHE A 191 -31.58 -7.01 -20.50
N GLN A 192 -31.44 -8.25 -20.96
CA GLN A 192 -32.46 -9.28 -20.79
C GLN A 192 -32.10 -10.11 -19.55
N LEU A 193 -33.03 -10.20 -18.59
CA LEU A 193 -32.86 -11.13 -17.47
C LEU A 193 -33.09 -12.56 -18.01
N PRO A 194 -32.13 -13.49 -17.86
CA PRO A 194 -32.33 -14.89 -18.25
C PRO A 194 -33.20 -15.61 -17.21
N LEU A 195 -34.44 -15.14 -17.04
CA LEU A 195 -35.41 -15.82 -16.19
C LEU A 195 -36.08 -16.94 -17.00
N PRO A 196 -36.25 -18.14 -16.43
CA PRO A 196 -37.06 -19.22 -16.99
C PRO A 196 -38.56 -18.99 -16.77
N ALA A 197 -39.39 -19.76 -17.50
CA ALA A 197 -40.87 -19.67 -17.67
C ALA A 197 -41.73 -19.40 -16.42
N LEU A 198 -41.15 -19.52 -15.22
CA LEU A 198 -41.77 -19.46 -13.91
C LEU A 198 -42.39 -18.10 -13.57
N TRP A 199 -42.01 -17.03 -14.26
CA TRP A 199 -42.65 -15.71 -14.14
C TRP A 199 -43.42 -15.38 -15.42
N PRO A 200 -44.63 -15.94 -15.61
CA PRO A 200 -45.47 -15.63 -16.76
C PRO A 200 -45.75 -14.12 -16.77
N GLY A 201 -45.22 -13.42 -17.78
CA GLY A 201 -45.28 -11.96 -17.93
C GLY A 201 -43.93 -11.22 -17.82
N VAL A 202 -42.89 -11.86 -17.27
CA VAL A 202 -41.54 -11.23 -17.18
C VAL A 202 -40.63 -11.68 -18.33
N HIS A 203 -40.99 -12.76 -19.03
CA HIS A 203 -40.25 -13.25 -20.19
C HIS A 203 -40.11 -12.20 -21.29
N GLY A 204 -38.88 -11.92 -21.67
CA GLY A 204 -38.59 -10.92 -22.71
C GLY A 204 -38.74 -9.46 -22.24
N THR A 205 -38.97 -9.23 -20.94
CA THR A 205 -38.99 -7.85 -20.41
C THR A 205 -37.61 -7.25 -20.57
N SER A 206 -37.56 -6.15 -21.30
CA SER A 206 -36.37 -5.34 -21.49
C SER A 206 -36.15 -4.50 -20.24
N ILE A 207 -35.08 -4.78 -19.49
CA ILE A 207 -34.78 -4.02 -18.28
C ILE A 207 -33.80 -2.90 -18.67
N PRO A 208 -34.19 -1.63 -18.52
CA PRO A 208 -33.30 -0.51 -18.79
C PRO A 208 -32.19 -0.48 -17.73
N PHE A 209 -30.96 -0.23 -18.14
CA PHE A 209 -29.78 -0.29 -17.28
C PHE A 209 -28.82 0.86 -17.64
N GLY A 210 -28.09 1.36 -16.65
CA GLY A 210 -27.14 2.47 -16.81
C GLY A 210 -25.73 2.06 -16.38
N CYS A 211 -24.89 3.04 -16.08
CA CYS A 211 -23.58 2.81 -15.44
C CYS A 211 -23.28 3.88 -14.38
N TRP A 212 -24.31 4.60 -13.94
CA TRP A 212 -24.16 5.84 -13.20
C TRP A 212 -23.67 5.59 -11.78
N LEU A 213 -24.16 4.54 -11.11
CA LEU A 213 -23.65 4.16 -9.79
C LEU A 213 -22.19 3.73 -9.90
N MET A 214 -21.79 3.02 -10.96
CA MET A 214 -20.38 2.66 -11.15
C MET A 214 -19.49 3.90 -11.29
N LEU A 215 -19.87 4.86 -12.13
CA LEU A 215 -19.08 6.07 -12.39
C LEU A 215 -19.03 7.00 -11.18
N LEU A 216 -20.19 7.30 -10.58
CA LEU A 216 -20.29 8.23 -9.44
C LEU A 216 -19.71 7.63 -8.16
N SER A 217 -19.86 6.32 -7.94
CA SER A 217 -19.26 5.68 -6.76
C SER A 217 -17.74 5.51 -6.91
N LEU A 218 -17.22 5.27 -8.13
CA LEU A 218 -15.77 5.24 -8.38
C LEU A 218 -15.15 6.63 -8.20
N THR A 219 -15.75 7.66 -8.79
CA THR A 219 -15.28 9.05 -8.64
C THR A 219 -15.40 9.52 -7.19
N GLY A 220 -16.50 9.17 -6.52
CA GLY A 220 -16.68 9.35 -5.08
C GLY A 220 -15.58 8.67 -4.28
N ALA A 221 -15.31 7.39 -4.51
CA ALA A 221 -14.24 6.64 -3.84
C ALA A 221 -12.88 7.34 -3.98
N ILE A 222 -12.46 7.62 -5.22
CA ILE A 222 -11.18 8.30 -5.50
C ILE A 222 -11.16 9.68 -4.83
N GLY A 223 -12.24 10.46 -4.95
CA GLY A 223 -12.38 11.76 -4.30
C GLY A 223 -12.26 11.69 -2.78
N GLY A 224 -12.94 10.73 -2.14
CA GLY A 224 -12.85 10.50 -0.69
C GLY A 224 -11.44 10.15 -0.24
N LEU A 225 -10.70 9.37 -1.03
CA LEU A 225 -9.30 9.05 -0.75
C LEU A 225 -8.41 10.29 -0.88
N LEU A 226 -8.59 11.10 -1.92
CA LEU A 226 -7.80 12.32 -2.15
C LEU A 226 -8.10 13.44 -1.14
N VAL A 227 -9.34 13.56 -0.68
CA VAL A 227 -9.77 14.55 0.31
C VAL A 227 -9.42 14.10 1.74
N PHE A 228 -9.18 12.81 1.98
CA PHE A 228 -8.87 12.27 3.31
C PHE A 228 -7.83 13.08 4.11
N PRO A 229 -6.67 13.48 3.55
CA PRO A 229 -5.65 14.26 4.25
C PRO A 229 -6.12 15.64 4.75
N TYR A 230 -7.23 16.15 4.21
CA TYR A 230 -7.75 17.49 4.48
C TYR A 230 -8.88 17.50 5.50
N PHE A 231 -9.46 16.34 5.86
CA PHE A 231 -10.50 16.29 6.89
C PHE A 231 -9.99 16.72 8.26
N PRO A 232 -10.87 17.32 9.09
CA PRO A 232 -10.57 17.54 10.49
C PRO A 232 -10.37 16.20 11.20
N HIS A 233 -9.55 16.24 12.25
CA HIS A 233 -9.26 15.06 13.06
C HIS A 233 -10.33 14.90 14.14
N PHE A 234 -11.00 13.76 14.15
CA PHE A 234 -11.90 13.36 15.25
C PHE A 234 -11.14 12.67 16.40
N ALA A 235 -9.93 12.18 16.13
CA ALA A 235 -9.03 11.56 17.10
C ALA A 235 -7.59 11.99 16.81
N SER A 236 -6.74 11.98 17.84
CA SER A 236 -5.32 12.27 17.69
C SER A 236 -4.66 11.30 16.70
N ASP A 237 -3.88 11.85 15.78
CA ASP A 237 -3.08 11.10 14.81
C ASP A 237 -1.63 11.62 14.73
N ILE A 238 -1.17 12.25 15.82
CA ILE A 238 0.16 12.83 15.92
C ILE A 238 1.19 11.72 15.80
N CYS A 239 2.03 11.85 14.78
CA CYS A 239 3.12 10.91 14.56
C CYS A 239 4.48 11.59 14.67
N PHE A 240 5.47 10.79 15.08
CA PHE A 240 6.87 11.14 14.91
C PHE A 240 7.33 10.70 13.53
N LEU A 241 7.97 11.61 12.81
CA LEU A 241 8.67 11.37 11.55
C LEU A 241 10.00 12.11 11.59
N ASP A 242 11.09 11.36 11.62
CA ASP A 242 12.48 11.82 11.79
C ASP A 242 12.79 13.16 11.09
N PHE A 243 12.55 13.25 9.79
CA PHE A 243 12.92 14.41 8.98
C PHE A 243 12.11 15.69 9.27
N VAL A 244 10.93 15.53 9.87
CA VAL A 244 10.03 16.67 10.20
C VAL A 244 10.16 17.04 11.67
N CYS A 245 10.32 16.03 12.51
CA CYS A 245 10.28 16.13 13.96
C CYS A 245 11.66 16.30 14.60
N VAL A 246 12.75 16.24 13.82
CA VAL A 246 14.13 16.59 14.22
C VAL A 246 14.59 17.81 13.42
N HIS A 247 15.24 18.77 14.07
CA HIS A 247 15.61 20.04 13.45
C HIS A 247 16.74 19.82 12.42
N GLN A 248 16.45 20.01 11.13
CA GLN A 248 17.38 19.63 10.04
C GLN A 248 18.36 20.74 9.61
N THR A 249 18.28 21.93 10.22
CA THR A 249 19.09 23.11 9.84
C THR A 249 19.97 23.67 10.96
N ASP A 250 19.85 23.18 12.18
CA ASP A 250 20.64 23.59 13.35
C ASP A 250 21.30 22.32 13.86
N ASP A 251 22.60 22.18 13.62
CA ASP A 251 23.33 20.95 13.90
C ASP A 251 23.27 20.56 15.37
N ARG A 252 23.24 21.55 16.28
CA ARG A 252 23.15 21.29 17.72
C ARG A 252 21.80 20.69 18.08
N LYS A 253 20.70 21.27 17.58
CA LYS A 253 19.35 20.74 17.79
C LYS A 253 19.12 19.42 17.06
N MET A 254 19.74 19.24 15.89
CA MET A 254 19.71 17.98 15.15
C MET A 254 20.35 16.87 15.99
N GLN A 255 21.58 17.09 16.46
CA GLN A 255 22.29 16.14 17.32
C GLN A 255 21.53 15.88 18.62
N GLN A 256 20.95 16.92 19.23
CA GLN A 256 20.13 16.77 20.42
C GLN A 256 18.90 15.89 20.15
N GLY A 257 18.20 16.10 19.03
CA GLY A 257 17.08 15.26 18.62
C GLY A 257 17.49 13.80 18.37
N ILE A 258 18.61 13.58 17.69
CA ILE A 258 19.17 12.23 17.46
C ILE A 258 19.49 11.53 18.79
N ARG A 259 20.14 12.24 19.72
CA ARG A 259 20.44 11.75 21.08
C ARG A 259 19.19 11.48 21.91
N SER A 260 18.04 12.02 21.51
CA SER A 260 16.76 11.91 22.22
C SER A 260 15.81 10.88 21.59
N ILE A 261 16.27 10.11 20.61
CA ILE A 261 15.42 9.14 19.89
C ILE A 261 14.79 8.11 20.84
N GLY A 262 15.51 7.70 21.90
CA GLY A 262 14.99 6.81 22.93
C GLY A 262 13.76 7.39 23.61
N ALA A 263 13.79 8.67 23.99
CA ALA A 263 12.64 9.36 24.58
C ALA A 263 11.46 9.45 23.60
N PHE A 264 11.74 9.64 22.30
CA PHE A 264 10.68 9.65 21.29
C PHE A 264 10.00 8.29 21.15
N LEU A 265 10.78 7.21 21.14
CA LEU A 265 10.28 5.83 21.09
C LEU A 265 9.50 5.46 22.37
N ALA A 266 10.00 5.85 23.55
CA ALA A 266 9.32 5.64 24.83
C ALA A 266 7.96 6.36 24.88
N SER A 267 7.84 7.49 24.19
CA SER A 267 6.62 8.31 24.17
C SER A 267 5.60 7.89 23.10
N ALA A 268 5.89 6.87 22.29
CA ALA A 268 5.03 6.44 21.19
C ALA A 268 4.15 5.25 21.57
N SER A 269 2.82 5.37 21.37
CA SER A 269 1.89 4.25 21.64
C SER A 269 1.97 3.11 20.63
N GLU A 270 2.46 3.37 19.42
CA GLU A 270 2.62 2.38 18.37
C GLU A 270 3.91 2.65 17.59
N LEU A 271 4.75 1.64 17.39
CA LEU A 271 5.81 1.67 16.39
C LEU A 271 5.26 1.11 15.08
N ARG A 272 5.13 1.97 14.07
CA ARG A 272 4.69 1.57 12.74
C ARG A 272 5.88 1.51 11.79
N VAL A 273 6.26 0.29 11.44
CA VAL A 273 7.34 0.02 10.50
C VAL A 273 6.78 -0.07 9.09
N LEU A 274 7.20 0.84 8.21
CA LEU A 274 6.95 0.76 6.77
C LEU A 274 8.03 -0.11 6.14
N TRP A 275 7.79 -1.42 6.17
CA TRP A 275 8.78 -2.42 5.84
C TRP A 275 8.94 -2.63 4.33
N SER A 276 10.19 -2.80 3.93
CA SER A 276 10.70 -3.12 2.59
C SER A 276 12.05 -3.83 2.75
N ALA A 277 12.51 -4.56 1.73
CA ALA A 277 13.77 -5.31 1.77
C ALA A 277 15.00 -4.56 2.35
N PRO A 278 15.27 -3.28 2.01
CA PRO A 278 16.43 -2.56 2.58
C PRO A 278 16.28 -2.12 4.05
N TYR A 279 15.12 -2.33 4.68
CA TYR A 279 14.84 -1.79 6.02
C TYR A 279 15.79 -2.35 7.10
N LEU A 280 15.94 -3.68 7.18
CA LEU A 280 16.81 -4.29 8.21
C LEU A 280 18.31 -4.19 7.89
N GLN A 281 18.66 -3.70 6.69
CA GLN A 281 20.04 -3.44 6.33
C GLN A 281 20.55 -2.13 6.96
N ARG A 282 19.69 -1.30 7.55
CA ARG A 282 20.07 -0.01 8.13
C ARG A 282 20.13 -0.07 9.65
N LEU A 283 21.28 0.33 10.20
CA LEU A 283 21.55 0.28 11.64
C LEU A 283 20.49 1.02 12.46
N TRP A 284 20.13 2.25 12.08
CA TRP A 284 19.09 3.04 12.73
C TRP A 284 17.73 2.31 12.78
N CYS A 285 17.29 1.72 11.66
CA CYS A 285 15.99 1.06 11.57
C CYS A 285 15.88 -0.18 12.49
N VAL A 286 16.97 -0.95 12.62
CA VAL A 286 17.00 -2.12 13.51
C VAL A 286 17.13 -1.68 14.96
N PHE A 287 17.96 -0.67 15.24
CA PHE A 287 18.07 -0.06 16.55
C PHE A 287 16.73 0.47 17.05
N GLU A 288 16.01 1.28 16.26
CA GLU A 288 14.69 1.82 16.62
C GLU A 288 13.69 0.73 16.99
N LEU A 289 13.70 -0.35 16.22
CA LEU A 289 12.79 -1.47 16.40
C LEU A 289 13.07 -2.24 17.71
N ALA A 290 14.34 -2.55 17.97
CA ALA A 290 14.76 -3.21 19.21
C ALA A 290 14.59 -2.29 20.44
N ALA A 291 14.95 -1.02 20.26
CA ALA A 291 14.86 0.01 21.28
C ALA A 291 13.41 0.25 21.70
N TYR A 292 12.49 0.34 20.75
CA TYR A 292 11.07 0.48 21.04
C TYR A 292 10.55 -0.67 21.88
N ARG A 293 10.90 -1.93 21.53
CA ARG A 293 10.46 -3.10 22.30
C ARG A 293 11.03 -3.08 23.72
N LYS A 294 12.27 -2.66 23.89
CA LYS A 294 12.90 -2.55 25.21
C LYS A 294 12.24 -1.48 26.09
N LEU A 295 11.94 -0.32 25.51
CA LEU A 295 11.31 0.80 26.21
C LEU A 295 9.81 0.59 26.43
N ASN A 296 9.16 -0.14 25.53
CA ASN A 296 7.74 -0.47 25.58
C ASN A 296 7.55 -1.99 25.46
N PRO A 297 7.76 -2.77 26.55
CA PRO A 297 7.64 -4.22 26.50
C PRO A 297 6.29 -4.70 25.96
N ASN A 298 5.21 -4.00 26.35
CA ASN A 298 3.85 -4.23 25.89
C ASN A 298 3.42 -3.29 24.74
N GLY A 299 4.37 -2.55 24.17
CA GLY A 299 4.14 -1.61 23.08
C GLY A 299 3.66 -2.31 21.82
N LYS A 300 2.86 -1.61 21.02
CA LYS A 300 2.29 -2.14 19.79
C LYS A 300 3.26 -1.94 18.62
N ILE A 301 3.80 -3.02 18.08
CA ILE A 301 4.60 -2.99 16.85
C ILE A 301 3.73 -3.41 15.66
N VAL A 302 3.67 -2.58 14.63
CA VAL A 302 2.93 -2.82 13.39
C VAL A 302 3.88 -2.78 12.20
N ILE A 303 4.15 -3.95 11.62
CA ILE A 303 4.97 -4.07 10.41
C ILE A 303 4.06 -4.09 9.18
N SER A 304 4.01 -2.96 8.48
CA SER A 304 3.20 -2.78 7.26
C SER A 304 4.10 -2.94 6.04
N ARG A 305 3.75 -3.84 5.10
CA ARG A 305 4.50 -3.96 3.85
C ARG A 305 4.06 -2.88 2.89
N VAL A 306 4.99 -2.05 2.45
CA VAL A 306 4.70 -0.92 1.54
C VAL A 306 4.04 -1.37 0.22
N MET A 307 4.33 -2.60 -0.25
CA MET A 307 3.80 -3.11 -1.53
C MET A 307 2.42 -3.77 -1.43
N THR A 308 1.91 -4.06 -0.22
CA THR A 308 0.60 -4.72 -0.07
C THR A 308 -0.51 -3.79 -0.56
N GLU A 309 -0.47 -2.51 -0.20
CA GLU A 309 -1.49 -1.55 -0.65
C GLU A 309 -1.41 -1.27 -2.16
N VAL A 310 -0.21 -1.33 -2.76
CA VAL A 310 -0.03 -1.22 -4.21
C VAL A 310 -0.74 -2.37 -4.92
N ALA A 311 -0.55 -3.59 -4.44
CA ALA A 311 -1.22 -4.77 -4.98
C ALA A 311 -2.75 -4.69 -4.84
N VAL A 312 -3.24 -4.21 -3.70
CA VAL A 312 -4.69 -4.00 -3.48
C VAL A 312 -5.25 -2.97 -4.46
N LEU A 313 -4.55 -1.85 -4.68
CA LEU A 313 -4.97 -0.84 -5.66
C LEU A 313 -4.98 -1.39 -7.09
N LEU A 314 -3.92 -2.10 -7.51
CA LEU A 314 -3.87 -2.71 -8.84
C LEU A 314 -5.01 -3.72 -9.03
N THR A 315 -5.26 -4.55 -8.02
CA THR A 315 -6.38 -5.51 -8.04
C THR A 315 -7.72 -4.79 -8.15
N PHE A 316 -7.92 -3.69 -7.42
CA PHE A 316 -9.13 -2.87 -7.54
C PHE A 316 -9.32 -2.28 -8.93
N VAL A 317 -8.27 -1.74 -9.55
CA VAL A 317 -8.31 -1.23 -10.93
C VAL A 317 -8.71 -2.34 -11.89
N TRP A 318 -8.13 -3.53 -11.75
CA TRP A 318 -8.50 -4.67 -12.59
C TRP A 318 -9.93 -5.14 -12.37
N VAL A 319 -10.40 -5.23 -11.12
CA VAL A 319 -11.80 -5.57 -10.80
C VAL A 319 -12.75 -4.51 -11.40
N GLN A 320 -12.39 -3.23 -11.37
CA GLN A 320 -13.15 -2.17 -12.01
C GLN A 320 -13.22 -2.37 -13.53
N LEU A 321 -12.11 -2.73 -14.19
CA LEU A 321 -12.09 -3.04 -15.62
C LEU A 321 -12.90 -4.30 -15.96
N VAL A 322 -12.86 -5.33 -15.13
CA VAL A 322 -13.72 -6.52 -15.25
C VAL A 322 -15.19 -6.11 -15.20
N VAL A 323 -15.59 -5.30 -14.23
CA VAL A 323 -16.97 -4.82 -14.09
C VAL A 323 -17.43 -4.00 -15.30
N VAL A 324 -16.58 -3.08 -15.79
CA VAL A 324 -16.85 -2.32 -17.03
C VAL A 324 -16.98 -3.25 -18.23
N GLY A 325 -16.09 -4.25 -18.35
CA GLY A 325 -16.15 -5.26 -19.39
C GLY A 325 -17.45 -6.07 -19.34
N PHE A 326 -17.88 -6.51 -18.14
CA PHE A 326 -19.15 -7.21 -17.96
C PHE A 326 -20.34 -6.36 -18.37
N TRP A 327 -20.34 -5.09 -17.96
CA TRP A 327 -21.37 -4.14 -18.35
C TRP A 327 -21.43 -3.98 -19.89
N LEU A 328 -20.29 -3.79 -20.54
CA LEU A 328 -20.21 -3.69 -22.01
C LEU A 328 -20.70 -4.98 -22.68
N ALA A 329 -20.26 -6.15 -22.21
CA ALA A 329 -20.62 -7.47 -22.74
C ALA A 329 -22.12 -7.79 -22.59
N ARG A 330 -22.78 -7.22 -21.57
CA ARG A 330 -24.22 -7.34 -21.35
C ARG A 330 -25.04 -6.28 -22.08
N SER A 331 -24.40 -5.21 -22.56
CA SER A 331 -25.06 -4.11 -23.23
C SER A 331 -25.23 -4.34 -24.74
N GLY A 332 -26.28 -3.72 -25.31
CA GLY A 332 -26.57 -3.68 -26.74
C GLY A 332 -27.33 -4.90 -27.29
N PRO A 333 -27.54 -4.97 -28.61
CA PRO A 333 -28.35 -6.01 -29.26
C PRO A 333 -27.74 -7.42 -29.13
N TYR A 334 -26.42 -7.51 -28.98
CA TYR A 334 -25.68 -8.75 -28.73
C TYR A 334 -25.39 -8.96 -27.23
N GLY A 335 -26.13 -8.29 -26.36
CA GLY A 335 -25.96 -8.35 -24.91
C GLY A 335 -26.20 -9.76 -24.38
N GLY A 336 -25.24 -10.31 -23.64
CA GLY A 336 -25.39 -11.63 -23.01
C GLY A 336 -24.91 -12.82 -23.84
N GLU A 337 -24.37 -12.60 -25.05
CA GLU A 337 -23.72 -13.66 -25.81
C GLU A 337 -22.55 -14.27 -25.01
N PRO A 338 -22.48 -15.61 -24.86
CA PRO A 338 -21.51 -16.27 -23.99
C PRO A 338 -20.05 -15.92 -24.32
N TRP A 339 -19.70 -15.79 -25.60
CA TRP A 339 -18.32 -15.49 -26.01
C TRP A 339 -17.85 -14.10 -25.54
N ARG A 340 -18.74 -13.10 -25.46
CA ARG A 340 -18.39 -11.75 -24.94
C ARG A 340 -18.02 -11.82 -23.47
N LEU A 341 -18.74 -12.65 -22.69
CA LEU A 341 -18.42 -12.90 -21.28
C LEU A 341 -17.10 -13.64 -21.13
N VAL A 342 -16.82 -14.61 -22.00
CA VAL A 342 -15.52 -15.30 -22.05
C VAL A 342 -14.38 -14.31 -22.32
N VAL A 343 -14.56 -13.39 -23.29
CA VAL A 343 -13.56 -12.36 -23.60
C VAL A 343 -13.28 -11.48 -22.38
N VAL A 344 -14.32 -11.03 -21.66
CA VAL A 344 -14.13 -10.23 -20.44
C VAL A 344 -13.34 -11.00 -19.37
N VAL A 345 -13.72 -12.26 -19.12
CA VAL A 345 -13.06 -13.13 -18.15
C VAL A 345 -11.59 -13.35 -18.53
N VAL A 346 -11.29 -13.60 -19.80
CA VAL A 346 -9.92 -13.84 -20.27
C VAL A 346 -9.11 -12.53 -20.24
N CYS A 347 -9.60 -11.45 -20.84
CA CYS A 347 -8.84 -10.22 -21.01
C CYS A 347 -8.66 -9.41 -19.72
N ALA A 348 -9.64 -9.42 -18.81
CA ALA A 348 -9.58 -8.64 -17.57
C ALA A 348 -9.41 -9.53 -16.32
N GLY A 349 -9.95 -10.75 -16.33
CA GLY A 349 -9.79 -11.69 -15.22
C GLY A 349 -8.39 -12.27 -15.11
N LEU A 350 -7.73 -12.65 -16.22
CA LEU A 350 -6.34 -13.15 -16.17
C LEU A 350 -5.36 -12.13 -15.60
N PRO A 351 -5.35 -10.84 -16.02
CA PRO A 351 -4.48 -9.85 -15.41
C PRO A 351 -4.80 -9.56 -13.93
N THR A 352 -6.08 -9.58 -13.55
CA THR A 352 -6.48 -9.48 -12.13
C THR A 352 -5.80 -10.57 -11.31
N PHE A 353 -5.91 -11.81 -11.79
CA PHE A 353 -5.35 -12.96 -11.10
C PHE A 353 -3.82 -12.95 -11.12
N ALA A 354 -3.20 -12.64 -12.26
CA ALA A 354 -1.76 -12.51 -12.37
C ALA A 354 -1.21 -11.45 -11.39
N SER A 355 -1.93 -10.34 -11.20
CA SER A 355 -1.58 -9.30 -10.23
C SER A 355 -1.68 -9.81 -8.79
N MET A 356 -2.73 -10.57 -8.46
CA MET A 356 -2.88 -11.20 -7.14
C MET A 356 -1.80 -12.26 -6.87
N SER A 357 -1.50 -13.11 -7.85
CA SER A 357 -0.42 -14.09 -7.78
C SER A 357 0.93 -13.42 -7.60
N TYR A 358 1.23 -12.40 -8.40
CA TYR A 358 2.44 -11.61 -8.25
C TYR A 358 2.56 -10.99 -6.87
N ALA A 359 1.48 -10.39 -6.36
CA ALA A 359 1.46 -9.82 -5.02
C ALA A 359 1.67 -10.85 -3.90
N ALA A 360 1.13 -12.05 -4.07
CA ALA A 360 1.31 -13.16 -3.14
C ALA A 360 2.75 -13.70 -3.16
N VAL A 361 3.35 -13.86 -4.35
CA VAL A 361 4.76 -14.25 -4.52
C VAL A 361 5.66 -13.20 -3.87
N GLN A 362 5.49 -11.92 -4.21
CA GLN A 362 6.24 -10.81 -3.62
C GLN A 362 6.10 -10.76 -2.09
N THR A 363 4.91 -11.08 -1.58
CA THR A 363 4.64 -11.19 -0.14
C THR A 363 5.41 -12.34 0.51
N GLN A 364 5.51 -13.49 -0.15
CA GLN A 364 6.26 -14.65 0.32
C GLN A 364 7.76 -14.39 0.27
N ASP A 365 8.27 -13.91 -0.86
CA ASP A 365 9.69 -13.56 -1.03
C ASP A 365 10.10 -12.52 0.01
N ALA A 366 9.27 -11.51 0.24
CA ALA A 366 9.45 -10.53 1.31
C ALA A 366 9.52 -11.16 2.72
N ASP A 367 8.72 -12.20 3.00
CA ASP A 367 8.75 -12.90 4.30
C ASP A 367 9.97 -13.79 4.47
N GLU A 368 10.43 -14.40 3.38
CA GLU A 368 11.65 -15.19 3.36
C GLU A 368 12.86 -14.29 3.54
N GLU A 369 12.90 -13.14 2.85
CA GLU A 369 13.92 -12.12 3.02
C GLU A 369 13.92 -11.54 4.45
N LEU A 370 12.75 -11.17 4.99
CA LEU A 370 12.63 -10.70 6.38
C LEU A 370 13.18 -11.74 7.37
N ARG A 371 12.83 -13.02 7.20
CA ARG A 371 13.35 -14.10 8.06
C ARG A 371 14.85 -14.24 7.89
N SER A 372 15.35 -14.27 6.66
CA SER A 372 16.78 -14.40 6.37
C SER A 372 17.59 -13.28 7.00
N GLN A 373 17.15 -12.02 6.83
CA GLN A 373 17.80 -10.84 7.38
C GLN A 373 17.81 -10.84 8.91
N LEU A 374 16.76 -11.35 9.57
CA LEU A 374 16.73 -11.46 11.04
C LEU A 374 17.58 -12.62 11.56
N THR A 375 17.53 -13.78 10.91
CA THR A 375 18.31 -14.96 11.31
C THR A 375 19.80 -14.78 11.10
N ASN A 376 20.19 -14.12 10.02
CA ASN A 376 21.60 -13.85 9.67
C ASN A 376 22.01 -12.42 10.05
N PHE A 377 21.28 -11.78 10.97
CA PHE A 377 21.53 -10.39 11.34
C PHE A 377 22.90 -10.23 11.99
N ASP A 378 23.71 -9.27 11.55
CA ASP A 378 24.92 -8.88 12.24
C ASP A 378 25.05 -7.35 12.28
N VAL A 379 25.06 -6.80 13.49
CA VAL A 379 25.20 -5.37 13.76
C VAL A 379 26.49 -4.77 13.17
N MET A 380 27.55 -5.57 12.97
CA MET A 380 28.77 -5.06 12.34
C MET A 380 28.59 -4.84 10.83
N ASN A 381 27.74 -5.65 10.19
CA ASN A 381 27.54 -5.66 8.74
C ASN A 381 26.40 -4.75 8.27
N VAL A 382 25.62 -4.15 9.17
CA VAL A 382 24.56 -3.22 8.77
C VAL A 382 25.12 -1.89 8.26
N LYS A 383 24.41 -1.32 7.29
CA LYS A 383 24.72 -0.03 6.67
C LYS A 383 24.41 1.10 7.65
N CYS A 384 25.36 2.02 7.79
CA CYS A 384 25.17 3.31 8.42
C CYS A 384 25.80 4.37 7.51
N SER A 385 25.08 5.46 7.23
CA SER A 385 25.59 6.52 6.33
C SER A 385 26.62 7.42 7.00
N ASN A 386 26.67 7.41 8.33
CA ASN A 386 27.53 8.27 9.14
C ASN A 386 28.22 7.42 10.21
N GLU A 387 29.55 7.46 10.23
CA GLU A 387 30.35 6.66 11.15
C GLU A 387 30.23 7.14 12.60
N PHE A 388 30.04 8.44 12.81
CA PHE A 388 29.77 8.99 14.13
C PHE A 388 28.46 8.42 14.71
N ASP A 389 27.41 8.35 13.89
CA ASP A 389 26.14 7.76 14.30
C ASP A 389 26.29 6.26 14.57
N ARG A 390 27.10 5.55 13.77
CA ARG A 390 27.42 4.13 14.00
C ARG A 390 28.01 3.93 15.39
N GLN A 391 29.02 4.73 15.76
CA GLN A 391 29.65 4.63 17.07
C GLN A 391 28.65 4.94 18.19
N CYS A 392 27.86 6.01 18.06
CA CYS A 392 26.87 6.37 19.08
C CYS A 392 25.82 5.26 19.29
N ILE A 393 25.34 4.64 18.20
CA ILE A 393 24.37 3.54 18.28
C ILE A 393 25.04 2.30 18.87
N HIS A 394 26.27 1.97 18.49
CA HIS A 394 27.00 0.84 19.05
C HIS A 394 27.23 0.99 20.56
N ASP A 395 27.56 2.20 21.02
CA ASP A 395 27.70 2.52 22.44
C ASP A 395 26.37 2.35 23.19
N ALA A 396 25.26 2.83 22.61
CA ALA A 396 23.93 2.66 23.18
C ALA A 396 23.48 1.20 23.21
N ILE A 397 23.77 0.44 22.15
CA ILE A 397 23.52 -1.00 22.08
C ILE A 397 24.31 -1.70 23.19
N THR A 398 25.59 -1.38 23.34
CA THR A 398 26.44 -1.96 24.39
C THR A 398 25.89 -1.61 25.78
N ARG A 399 25.44 -0.37 26.01
CA ARG A 399 24.84 0.04 27.28
C ARG A 399 23.52 -0.67 27.57
N TRP A 400 22.67 -0.87 26.56
CA TRP A 400 21.36 -1.49 26.75
C TRP A 400 21.44 -3.01 26.82
N TYR A 401 22.19 -3.63 25.91
CA TYR A 401 22.22 -5.08 25.73
C TYR A 401 23.48 -5.72 26.32
N GLY A 402 24.39 -4.93 26.88
CA GLY A 402 25.65 -5.39 27.49
C GLY A 402 26.80 -5.52 26.50
N SER A 403 26.52 -5.94 25.25
CA SER A 403 27.50 -5.99 24.16
C SER A 403 26.82 -6.03 22.80
N LEU A 404 27.58 -5.77 21.72
CA LEU A 404 27.13 -5.94 20.34
C LEU A 404 26.76 -7.41 20.04
N SER A 405 27.48 -8.38 20.61
CA SER A 405 27.16 -9.81 20.46
C SER A 405 25.82 -10.16 21.11
N ALA A 406 25.58 -9.70 22.33
CA ALA A 406 24.31 -9.93 23.02
C ALA A 406 23.13 -9.27 22.30
N PHE A 407 23.37 -8.16 21.61
CA PHE A 407 22.38 -7.55 20.72
C PHE A 407 22.10 -8.41 19.50
N ASN A 408 23.14 -8.93 18.81
CA ASN A 408 22.96 -9.88 17.72
C ASN A 408 22.15 -11.10 18.18
N ASP A 409 22.50 -11.70 19.32
CA ASP A 409 21.79 -12.85 19.90
C ASP A 409 20.31 -12.53 20.19
N TYR A 410 20.04 -11.32 20.71
CA TYR A 410 18.67 -10.85 20.95
C TYR A 410 17.88 -10.72 19.64
N ILE A 411 18.46 -10.09 18.61
CA ILE A 411 17.83 -9.89 17.31
C ILE A 411 17.56 -11.21 16.61
N GLN A 412 18.57 -12.09 16.53
CA GLN A 412 18.49 -13.39 15.87
C GLN A 412 17.57 -14.38 16.61
N GLY A 413 17.49 -14.29 17.94
CA GLY A 413 16.74 -15.20 18.79
C GLY A 413 15.34 -14.69 19.16
N PRO A 414 15.11 -14.21 20.40
CA PRO A 414 13.78 -13.85 20.89
C PRO A 414 13.04 -12.83 20.02
N PHE A 415 13.76 -11.82 19.54
CA PHE A 415 13.16 -10.73 18.78
C PHE A 415 12.72 -11.19 17.38
N CYS A 416 13.53 -12.00 16.70
CA CYS A 416 13.16 -12.63 15.43
C CYS A 416 11.86 -13.45 15.57
N LEU A 417 11.76 -14.28 16.61
CA LEU A 417 10.55 -15.07 16.87
C LEU A 417 9.33 -14.18 17.09
N GLU A 418 9.48 -13.10 17.86
CA GLU A 418 8.41 -12.14 18.09
C GLU A 418 7.95 -11.47 16.79
N VAL A 419 8.88 -10.94 16.00
CA VAL A 419 8.57 -10.31 14.70
C VAL A 419 7.87 -11.31 13.78
N LEU A 420 8.35 -12.55 13.70
CA LEU A 420 7.71 -13.59 12.90
C LEU A 420 6.33 -13.98 13.43
N GLN A 421 6.08 -13.91 14.75
CA GLN A 421 4.77 -14.16 15.34
C GLN A 421 3.79 -13.01 15.07
N LEU A 422 4.22 -11.76 15.21
CA LEU A 422 3.45 -10.58 14.82
C LEU A 422 3.06 -10.62 13.34
N ARG A 423 3.90 -11.26 12.51
CA ARG A 423 3.62 -11.50 11.09
C ARG A 423 2.68 -12.68 10.85
N ARG A 424 2.86 -13.80 11.55
CA ARG A 424 1.99 -14.98 11.44
C ARG A 424 0.53 -14.65 11.77
N SER A 425 0.30 -13.87 12.84
CA SER A 425 -1.03 -13.39 13.22
C SER A 425 -1.71 -12.49 12.19
N ARG A 426 -0.98 -12.03 11.16
CA ARG A 426 -1.47 -11.14 10.10
C ARG A 426 -1.28 -11.69 8.69
N ARG A 427 -1.23 -13.03 8.52
CA ARG A 427 -1.05 -13.63 7.18
C ARG A 427 -2.23 -13.39 6.24
N GLY A 428 -3.42 -13.06 6.74
CA GLY A 428 -4.59 -12.76 5.91
C GLY A 428 -4.56 -11.39 5.24
N ILE A 429 -5.38 -11.23 4.20
CA ILE A 429 -5.78 -9.92 3.71
C ILE A 429 -6.59 -9.27 4.83
N ASP A 430 -6.18 -8.08 5.29
CA ASP A 430 -6.95 -7.36 6.29
C ASP A 430 -8.37 -7.09 5.76
N GLY A 431 -9.40 -7.32 6.57
CA GLY A 431 -10.80 -7.31 6.13
C GLY A 431 -11.24 -6.02 5.42
N HIS A 432 -10.65 -4.87 5.74
CA HIS A 432 -10.95 -3.62 5.04
C HIS A 432 -10.47 -3.61 3.58
N TYR A 433 -9.40 -4.33 3.24
CA TYR A 433 -8.99 -4.51 1.84
C TYR A 433 -9.95 -5.42 1.08
N LEU A 434 -10.58 -6.40 1.75
CA LEU A 434 -11.65 -7.18 1.10
C LEU A 434 -12.82 -6.27 0.76
N ILE A 435 -13.26 -5.42 1.69
CA ILE A 435 -14.35 -4.46 1.43
C ILE A 435 -13.99 -3.51 0.29
N PHE A 436 -12.75 -2.99 0.28
CA PHE A 436 -12.22 -2.15 -0.80
C PHE A 436 -12.35 -2.82 -2.17
N LEU A 437 -11.96 -4.09 -2.29
CA LEU A 437 -12.02 -4.85 -3.54
C LEU A 437 -13.45 -5.16 -4.00
N LEU A 438 -14.46 -5.06 -3.13
CA LEU A 438 -15.86 -5.30 -3.44
C LEU A 438 -16.62 -4.06 -3.90
N LEU A 439 -16.05 -2.85 -3.75
CA LEU A 439 -16.76 -1.63 -4.11
C LEU A 439 -17.16 -1.56 -5.59
N PRO A 440 -16.30 -1.94 -6.56
CA PRO A 440 -16.68 -1.92 -7.98
C PRO A 440 -17.86 -2.86 -8.28
N THR A 441 -17.81 -4.10 -7.77
CA THR A 441 -18.88 -5.08 -7.98
C THR A 441 -20.15 -4.70 -7.26
N SER A 442 -20.06 -4.17 -6.04
CA SER A 442 -21.20 -3.65 -5.29
C SER A 442 -21.92 -2.56 -6.08
N SER A 443 -21.19 -1.63 -6.70
CA SER A 443 -21.78 -0.57 -7.53
C SER A 443 -22.55 -1.15 -8.72
N TYR A 444 -22.00 -2.17 -9.38
CA TYR A 444 -22.65 -2.86 -10.49
C TYR A 444 -23.92 -3.61 -10.08
N PHE A 445 -23.89 -4.34 -8.97
CA PHE A 445 -25.08 -5.07 -8.50
C PHE A 445 -26.16 -4.14 -7.95
N LEU A 446 -25.78 -3.00 -7.35
CA LEU A 446 -26.72 -1.96 -6.93
C LEU A 446 -27.38 -1.29 -8.15
N GLU A 447 -26.62 -1.01 -9.22
CA GLU A 447 -27.18 -0.52 -10.50
C GLU A 447 -28.20 -1.51 -11.05
N GLY A 448 -27.90 -2.80 -11.04
CA GLY A 448 -28.84 -3.84 -11.46
C GLY A 448 -30.09 -3.94 -10.59
N CYS A 449 -29.95 -3.78 -9.27
CA CYS A 449 -31.10 -3.74 -8.37
C CYS A 449 -32.00 -2.54 -8.68
N LEU A 450 -31.41 -1.37 -8.90
CA LEU A 450 -32.13 -0.14 -9.25
C LEU A 450 -32.84 -0.28 -10.61
N ALA A 451 -32.15 -0.81 -11.62
CA ALA A 451 -32.69 -1.10 -12.93
C ALA A 451 -33.92 -2.04 -12.88
N VAL A 452 -33.83 -3.13 -12.10
CA VAL A 452 -34.95 -4.06 -11.87
C VAL A 452 -36.09 -3.37 -11.14
N ALA A 453 -35.81 -2.54 -10.13
CA ALA A 453 -36.84 -1.82 -9.39
C ALA A 453 -37.63 -0.84 -10.29
N MET A 454 -36.97 -0.25 -11.29
CA MET A 454 -37.56 0.73 -12.20
C MET A 454 -38.29 0.10 -13.40
N SER A 455 -38.12 -1.19 -13.68
CA SER A 455 -38.69 -1.83 -14.88
C SER A 455 -40.16 -2.27 -14.72
N GLY A 456 -40.80 -1.95 -13.59
CA GLY A 456 -42.20 -2.29 -13.34
C GLY A 456 -42.46 -3.78 -13.08
N VAL A 457 -41.41 -4.59 -12.91
CA VAL A 457 -41.55 -6.01 -12.54
C VAL A 457 -42.10 -6.17 -11.12
N PRO A 458 -42.68 -7.33 -10.77
CA PRO A 458 -43.16 -7.58 -9.42
C PRO A 458 -42.07 -7.34 -8.35
N ARG A 459 -42.46 -6.78 -7.20
CA ARG A 459 -41.52 -6.42 -6.12
C ARG A 459 -40.75 -7.64 -5.60
N GLU A 460 -41.35 -8.81 -5.68
CA GLU A 460 -40.78 -10.10 -5.34
C GLU A 460 -39.52 -10.41 -6.17
N VAL A 461 -39.51 -10.02 -7.45
CA VAL A 461 -38.35 -10.18 -8.34
C VAL A 461 -37.23 -9.24 -7.91
N THR A 462 -37.56 -7.99 -7.57
CA THR A 462 -36.57 -7.01 -7.07
C THR A 462 -35.95 -7.47 -5.75
N ILE A 463 -36.78 -7.92 -4.80
CA ILE A 463 -36.32 -8.46 -3.51
C ILE A 463 -35.45 -9.70 -3.72
N SER A 464 -35.88 -10.63 -4.58
CA SER A 464 -35.11 -11.83 -4.91
C SER A 464 -33.76 -11.48 -5.55
N TYR A 465 -33.73 -10.52 -6.49
CA TYR A 465 -32.49 -10.00 -7.09
C TYR A 465 -31.55 -9.41 -6.03
N PHE A 466 -32.06 -8.55 -5.15
CA PHE A 466 -31.26 -7.95 -4.07
C PHE A 466 -30.65 -9.02 -3.16
N LEU A 467 -31.47 -9.96 -2.68
CA LEU A 467 -31.01 -11.03 -1.79
C LEU A 467 -30.01 -11.98 -2.49
N ALA A 468 -30.24 -12.36 -3.74
CA ALA A 468 -29.39 -13.31 -4.43
C ALA A 468 -28.09 -12.67 -4.94
N ALA A 469 -28.18 -11.52 -5.61
CA ALA A 469 -27.05 -10.90 -6.30
C ALA A 469 -26.26 -9.93 -5.41
N VAL A 470 -26.95 -9.02 -4.70
CA VAL A 470 -26.27 -8.02 -3.85
C VAL A 470 -25.81 -8.66 -2.55
N VAL A 471 -26.70 -9.34 -1.82
CA VAL A 471 -26.36 -9.92 -0.51
C VAL A 471 -25.53 -11.20 -0.67
N CYS A 472 -26.09 -12.26 -1.26
CA CYS A 472 -25.39 -13.54 -1.31
C CYS A 472 -24.15 -13.49 -2.22
N PHE A 473 -24.31 -13.20 -3.51
CA PHE A 473 -23.20 -13.31 -4.45
C PHE A 473 -22.08 -12.30 -4.16
N ASN A 474 -22.43 -11.02 -4.02
CA ASN A 474 -21.44 -9.95 -3.88
C ASN A 474 -20.89 -9.78 -2.46
N LEU A 475 -21.72 -9.83 -1.41
CA LEU A 475 -21.24 -9.60 -0.03
C LEU A 475 -20.80 -10.88 0.71
N ILE A 476 -21.16 -12.07 0.23
CA ILE A 476 -20.86 -13.33 0.93
C ILE A 476 -19.99 -14.26 0.06
N TRP A 477 -20.48 -14.67 -1.11
CA TRP A 477 -19.82 -15.68 -1.95
C TRP A 477 -18.50 -15.18 -2.56
N MET A 478 -18.53 -14.05 -3.28
CA MET A 478 -17.35 -13.51 -3.96
C MET A 478 -16.19 -13.20 -2.99
N PRO A 479 -16.39 -12.54 -1.83
CA PRO A 479 -15.33 -12.33 -0.86
C PRO A 479 -14.74 -13.64 -0.34
N SER A 480 -15.57 -14.67 -0.13
CA SER A 480 -15.09 -15.99 0.27
C SER A 480 -14.24 -16.65 -0.81
N VAL A 481 -14.61 -16.54 -2.08
CA VAL A 481 -13.76 -17.02 -3.18
C VAL A 481 -12.42 -16.27 -3.21
N VAL A 482 -12.41 -14.94 -3.03
CA VAL A 482 -11.18 -14.14 -2.97
C VAL A 482 -10.30 -14.54 -1.78
N VAL A 483 -10.89 -14.73 -0.59
CA VAL A 483 -10.18 -15.19 0.61
C VAL A 483 -9.58 -16.58 0.39
N LEU A 484 -10.34 -17.51 -0.20
CA LEU A 484 -9.86 -18.85 -0.53
C LEU A 484 -8.70 -18.79 -1.51
N GLY A 485 -8.85 -18.03 -2.61
CA GLY A 485 -7.81 -17.85 -3.62
C GLY A 485 -6.52 -17.29 -3.01
N ALA A 486 -6.63 -16.19 -2.26
CA ALA A 486 -5.49 -15.57 -1.57
C ALA A 486 -4.82 -16.55 -0.59
N HIS A 487 -5.60 -17.31 0.16
CA HIS A 487 -5.08 -18.32 1.09
C HIS A 487 -4.31 -19.42 0.36
N LEU A 488 -4.86 -19.97 -0.73
CA LEU A 488 -4.22 -21.02 -1.52
C LEU A 488 -2.91 -20.52 -2.13
N THR A 489 -2.92 -19.33 -2.76
CA THR A 489 -1.71 -18.74 -3.35
C THR A 489 -0.62 -18.48 -2.29
N GLN A 490 -1.00 -18.07 -1.08
CA GLN A 490 -0.04 -17.83 0.01
C GLN A 490 0.55 -19.11 0.62
N HIS A 491 -0.20 -20.21 0.66
CA HIS A 491 0.28 -21.43 1.32
C HIS A 491 1.06 -22.34 0.38
N GLY A 492 0.86 -22.19 -0.93
CA GLY A 492 1.40 -23.13 -1.89
C GLY A 492 0.58 -24.44 -1.89
N VAL A 493 0.65 -25.21 -2.97
CA VAL A 493 0.26 -26.62 -2.97
C VAL A 493 1.48 -27.40 -2.49
N ARG A 494 1.47 -27.80 -1.21
CA ARG A 494 2.53 -28.67 -0.69
C ARG A 494 2.34 -30.08 -1.24
N VAL A 495 3.24 -30.49 -2.15
CA VAL A 495 3.36 -31.88 -2.59
C VAL A 495 4.48 -32.55 -1.77
N GLY A 496 4.10 -33.23 -0.69
CA GLY A 496 5.05 -33.91 0.20
C GLY A 496 5.88 -32.95 1.06
N ARG A 497 7.21 -33.18 1.14
CA ARG A 497 8.15 -32.35 1.94
C ARG A 497 8.73 -31.15 1.18
N PHE A 498 8.59 -31.10 -0.13
CA PHE A 498 9.18 -30.05 -0.95
C PHE A 498 8.21 -28.90 -1.15
N ARG A 499 8.65 -27.68 -0.84
CA ARG A 499 7.94 -26.46 -1.19
C ARG A 499 8.44 -26.03 -2.56
N ILE A 500 7.76 -26.46 -3.61
CA ILE A 500 7.96 -25.89 -4.94
C ILE A 500 7.52 -24.42 -4.82
N LYS A 501 8.40 -23.45 -5.13
CA LYS A 501 7.98 -22.04 -5.24
C LYS A 501 6.73 -22.01 -6.11
N PRO A 502 5.65 -21.29 -5.74
CA PRO A 502 4.37 -21.37 -6.44
C PRO A 502 4.63 -21.27 -7.93
N SER A 503 4.51 -22.41 -8.59
CA SER A 503 4.81 -22.50 -10.01
C SER A 503 3.73 -21.70 -10.72
N PHE A 504 4.03 -21.21 -11.92
CA PHE A 504 3.01 -20.63 -12.77
C PHE A 504 1.77 -21.55 -12.88
N LEU A 505 2.00 -22.87 -12.92
CA LEU A 505 0.96 -23.88 -12.92
C LEU A 505 0.10 -23.87 -11.66
N GLU A 506 0.69 -23.73 -10.47
CA GLU A 506 -0.06 -23.68 -9.23
C GLU A 506 -0.96 -22.43 -9.18
N SER A 507 -0.41 -21.28 -9.52
CA SER A 507 -1.18 -20.05 -9.67
C SER A 507 -2.31 -20.25 -10.68
N LEU A 508 -2.05 -20.84 -11.83
CA LEU A 508 -3.07 -21.13 -12.83
C LEU A 508 -4.16 -22.08 -12.31
N MET A 509 -3.83 -23.09 -11.51
CA MET A 509 -4.83 -23.98 -10.90
C MET A 509 -5.72 -23.23 -9.91
N VAL A 510 -5.14 -22.36 -9.07
CA VAL A 510 -5.92 -21.51 -8.15
C VAL A 510 -6.82 -20.55 -8.94
N PHE A 511 -6.35 -20.01 -10.05
CA PHE A 511 -7.17 -19.18 -10.95
C PHE A 511 -8.37 -19.95 -11.49
N VAL A 512 -8.12 -21.11 -12.09
CA VAL A 512 -9.17 -21.95 -12.69
C VAL A 512 -10.19 -22.34 -11.63
N LEU A 513 -9.75 -22.68 -10.42
CA LEU A 513 -10.64 -22.95 -9.29
C LEU A 513 -11.50 -21.73 -8.93
N CYS A 514 -10.87 -20.56 -8.73
CA CYS A 514 -11.59 -19.33 -8.39
C CYS A 514 -12.60 -18.95 -9.49
N LEU A 515 -12.20 -19.05 -10.75
CA LEU A 515 -13.06 -18.78 -11.90
C LEU A 515 -14.24 -19.75 -11.96
N THR A 516 -14.00 -21.03 -11.69
CA THR A 516 -15.05 -22.05 -11.63
C THR A 516 -16.05 -21.73 -10.51
N LEU A 517 -15.58 -21.41 -9.31
CA LEU A 517 -16.43 -21.03 -8.17
C LEU A 517 -17.23 -19.75 -8.43
N LEU A 518 -16.64 -18.76 -9.08
CA LEU A 518 -17.35 -17.55 -9.50
C LEU A 518 -18.43 -17.86 -10.53
N THR A 519 -18.13 -18.69 -11.52
CA THR A 519 -19.09 -19.11 -12.55
C THR A 519 -20.26 -19.90 -11.94
N VAL A 520 -19.97 -20.82 -11.02
CA VAL A 520 -20.99 -21.55 -10.25
C VAL A 520 -21.85 -20.57 -9.43
N GLY A 521 -21.23 -19.60 -8.75
CA GLY A 521 -21.95 -18.58 -8.00
C GLY A 521 -22.86 -17.72 -8.87
N ILE A 522 -22.43 -17.35 -10.08
CA ILE A 522 -23.26 -16.62 -11.05
C ILE A 522 -24.46 -17.48 -11.47
N GLY A 523 -24.23 -18.75 -11.84
CA GLY A 523 -25.30 -19.67 -12.22
C GLY A 523 -26.32 -19.89 -11.09
N ALA A 524 -25.83 -20.13 -9.87
CA ALA A 524 -26.65 -20.29 -8.68
C ALA A 524 -27.46 -19.02 -8.36
N THR A 525 -26.88 -17.84 -8.57
CA THR A 525 -27.59 -16.55 -8.41
C THR A 525 -28.73 -16.42 -9.41
N VAL A 526 -28.51 -16.72 -10.68
CA VAL A 526 -29.57 -16.70 -11.71
C VAL A 526 -30.68 -17.70 -11.36
N ALA A 527 -30.32 -18.92 -10.98
CA ALA A 527 -31.28 -19.94 -10.54
C ALA A 527 -32.06 -19.51 -9.29
N ALA A 528 -31.40 -18.85 -8.33
CA ALA A 528 -32.05 -18.35 -7.12
C ALA A 528 -33.08 -17.28 -7.44
N ILE A 529 -32.76 -16.33 -8.32
CA ILE A 529 -33.69 -15.28 -8.76
C ILE A 529 -34.88 -15.88 -9.51
N ALA A 530 -34.62 -16.85 -10.39
CA ALA A 530 -35.65 -17.59 -11.11
C ALA A 530 -36.67 -18.26 -10.20
N ASN A 531 -36.24 -18.77 -9.04
CA ASN A 531 -37.07 -19.42 -8.04
C ASN A 531 -37.65 -18.45 -7.00
N GLY A 532 -37.57 -17.14 -7.23
CA GLY A 532 -38.16 -16.11 -6.38
C GLY A 532 -37.48 -15.98 -5.01
N ILE A 533 -38.23 -15.54 -4.01
CA ILE A 533 -37.70 -15.29 -2.66
C ILE A 533 -37.21 -16.58 -1.97
N PRO A 534 -37.90 -17.74 -2.04
CA PRO A 534 -37.40 -18.97 -1.43
C PRO A 534 -36.06 -19.43 -2.01
N GLY A 535 -35.89 -19.33 -3.34
CA GLY A 535 -34.61 -19.63 -4.00
C GLY A 535 -33.49 -18.72 -3.53
N ALA A 536 -33.75 -17.41 -3.42
CA ALA A 536 -32.80 -16.43 -2.89
C ALA A 536 -32.41 -16.72 -1.43
N ILE A 537 -33.36 -17.09 -0.57
CA ILE A 537 -33.09 -17.46 0.83
C ILE A 537 -32.20 -18.70 0.90
N LEU A 538 -32.54 -19.76 0.15
CA LEU A 538 -31.73 -20.98 0.09
C LEU A 538 -30.30 -20.67 -0.37
N TRP A 539 -30.16 -19.83 -1.40
CA TRP A 539 -28.84 -19.42 -1.89
C TRP A 539 -28.04 -18.65 -0.83
N ASN A 540 -28.67 -17.76 -0.06
CA ASN A 540 -28.02 -17.07 1.06
C ASN A 540 -27.51 -18.05 2.13
N ILE A 541 -28.29 -19.08 2.46
CA ILE A 541 -27.87 -20.11 3.42
C ILE A 541 -26.62 -20.85 2.90
N VAL A 542 -26.63 -21.28 1.64
CA VAL A 542 -25.47 -21.94 1.00
C VAL A 542 -24.25 -21.02 1.00
N GLY A 543 -24.43 -19.75 0.63
CA GLY A 543 -23.36 -18.75 0.66
C GLY A 543 -22.77 -18.56 2.05
N LEU A 544 -23.61 -18.43 3.09
CA LEU A 544 -23.17 -18.29 4.48
C LEU A 544 -22.39 -19.52 4.96
N VAL A 545 -22.85 -20.73 4.61
CA VAL A 545 -22.14 -21.98 4.95
C VAL A 545 -20.77 -22.01 4.26
N PHE A 546 -20.70 -21.70 2.97
CA PHE A 546 -19.44 -21.64 2.23
C PHE A 546 -18.49 -20.59 2.82
N ALA A 547 -19.01 -19.41 3.16
CA ALA A 547 -18.24 -18.34 3.78
C ALA A 547 -17.71 -18.74 5.15
N ALA A 548 -18.55 -19.32 6.01
CA ALA A 548 -18.14 -19.81 7.33
C ALA A 548 -17.04 -20.85 7.22
N VAL A 549 -17.18 -21.87 6.37
CA VAL A 549 -16.17 -22.92 6.17
C VAL A 549 -14.86 -22.31 5.66
N THR A 550 -14.94 -21.45 4.66
CA THR A 550 -13.76 -20.81 4.05
C THR A 550 -13.05 -19.93 5.07
N TRP A 551 -13.77 -19.04 5.74
CA TRP A 551 -13.17 -18.09 6.67
C TRP A 551 -12.62 -18.79 7.92
N MET A 552 -13.31 -19.81 8.45
CA MET A 552 -12.78 -20.63 9.55
C MET A 552 -11.50 -21.38 9.18
N LYS A 553 -11.29 -21.75 7.91
CA LYS A 553 -10.08 -22.42 7.47
C LYS A 553 -8.96 -21.44 7.15
N CYS A 554 -9.29 -20.34 6.48
CA CYS A 554 -8.33 -19.35 6.01
C CYS A 554 -7.85 -18.37 7.09
N PHE A 555 -8.70 -18.07 8.09
CA PHE A 555 -8.38 -17.19 9.21
C PHE A 555 -8.13 -17.94 10.53
N ARG A 556 -7.81 -19.24 10.51
CA ARG A 556 -7.32 -19.91 11.73
C ARG A 556 -6.01 -19.24 12.14
N VAL A 557 -6.14 -18.36 13.14
CA VAL A 557 -5.09 -17.61 13.84
C VAL A 557 -4.16 -18.56 14.58
#